data_AF-W4JPH3-F1
#
_entry.id   AF-W4JPH3-F1
#
_cell.length_a   1.000
_cell.length_b   1.000
_cell.length_c   1.000
_cell.angle_alpha   90.00
_cell.angle_beta   90.00
_cell.angle_gamma   90.00
#
_symmetry.space_group_name_H-M   'P 1'
#
loop_
_entity.id
_entity.type
_entity.pdbx_description
1 polymer ?
#
loop_
_entity_poly.entity_id
_entity_poly.type
_entity_poly.pdbx_seq_one_letter_code
_entity_poly.pdbx_strand_id
1 'polypeptide(L)'
;MALLVLSQGGFGFVERRPHGSFRQAELRRCVLTDFQKIALRDYGPTSPENIHIHGQTADVSYNTQDNDGILDALPSTILRSLSRYNSLATKTFSNILEKYMSPALDALPTSERLEATNALTAIQLECNKLPDLWRTSVEDGPEFPLVQRCTFLCTEAVDKIECCGSRTEFRDFDLKVTITSSDGNAVYKSEYAGIDDIVHWMWRELLVISVVRGDSDTTKSVISDIEQLKRSSEVHALVRPREEPLGRDEYYDSHWTQAMQDVGFLLLEEYAHARVASFQQKPSLHLYNELIAQSPDRQQALIEATRTHAFSTETAALKTYKDVAEIFLKSSETDDLVRLLDIAPRFAFQTAAPATVRNIVEYLSKQSSEDLRTRALDVMEKALEHAKIMVWYACEDTFPGHEEGSEYLEEMIPQGRLSKKVGGDWLTNAKEWELRDKYLSRYVWYMCHSSRRDFDDYEEDPMLGVDENDSDYEEQKEHRQPDFEKAIKEWVLVLQKFPDRVQASALWDRLKESNSDNFLFAVDGVAEKLASRCIFLLRKIGDR
;
A
#
# COMPACT_ATOMS: atom_id res chain seq x y z
N MET A 1 13.41 34.21 -42.32
CA MET A 1 14.76 33.90 -42.84
C MET A 1 15.08 32.47 -42.39
N ALA A 2 14.79 31.47 -43.24
CA ALA A 2 15.74 30.78 -44.15
C ALA A 2 16.59 29.76 -43.38
N LEU A 3 16.78 28.47 -43.72
CA LEU A 3 16.29 27.45 -44.70
C LEU A 3 16.86 26.11 -44.13
N LEU A 4 16.11 24.98 -44.01
CA LEU A 4 16.06 23.81 -44.95
C LEU A 4 17.43 23.12 -45.22
N VAL A 5 17.72 21.85 -44.83
CA VAL A 5 17.34 20.50 -45.41
C VAL A 5 18.60 19.78 -46.01
N LEU A 6 18.98 18.53 -45.68
CA LEU A 6 18.58 17.14 -46.12
C LEU A 6 19.40 16.13 -45.24
N SER A 7 19.00 14.92 -44.80
CA SER A 7 18.32 13.71 -45.32
C SER A 7 19.27 12.52 -45.63
N GLN A 8 18.77 11.30 -45.36
CA GLN A 8 19.25 9.92 -45.61
C GLN A 8 20.10 9.28 -44.48
N GLY A 9 19.85 8.08 -43.96
CA GLY A 9 18.89 7.00 -44.27
C GLY A 9 19.52 5.65 -43.87
N GLY A 10 18.83 4.80 -43.11
CA GLY A 10 19.34 3.48 -42.75
C GLY A 10 18.34 2.66 -41.92
N PHE A 11 17.70 1.69 -42.57
CA PHE A 11 16.79 0.69 -42.00
C PHE A 11 17.49 -0.21 -40.96
N GLY A 12 16.83 -0.47 -39.84
CA GLY A 12 17.20 -1.48 -38.86
C GLY A 12 15.97 -2.02 -38.13
N PHE A 13 15.85 -3.34 -38.08
CA PHE A 13 14.74 -4.13 -37.53
C PHE A 13 14.28 -3.66 -36.12
N VAL A 14 12.96 -3.55 -35.93
CA VAL A 14 12.33 -3.41 -34.60
C VAL A 14 12.06 -4.81 -34.04
N GLU A 15 12.93 -5.24 -33.13
CA GLU A 15 12.69 -6.39 -32.27
C GLU A 15 11.96 -5.91 -31.01
N ARG A 16 10.83 -6.54 -30.69
CA ARG A 16 10.00 -6.24 -29.51
C ARG A 16 10.83 -6.32 -28.23
N ARG A 17 10.91 -5.22 -27.47
CA ARG A 17 11.38 -5.25 -26.07
C ARG A 17 10.18 -5.45 -25.13
N PRO A 18 10.26 -6.33 -24.12
CA PRO A 18 9.26 -6.39 -23.08
C PRO A 18 9.46 -5.25 -22.06
N HIS A 19 8.36 -4.72 -21.57
CA HIS A 19 8.28 -3.73 -20.50
C HIS A 19 9.02 -4.20 -19.24
N GLY A 20 10.15 -3.58 -18.94
CA GLY A 20 10.92 -3.86 -17.71
C GLY A 20 12.00 -2.83 -17.37
N SER A 21 12.39 -1.94 -18.28
CA SER A 21 13.57 -1.09 -18.10
C SER A 21 13.37 0.17 -17.24
N PHE A 22 12.13 0.57 -16.92
CA PHE A 22 11.90 1.79 -16.15
C PHE A 22 12.22 1.60 -14.65
N ARG A 23 11.84 0.45 -14.07
CA ARG A 23 12.13 0.13 -12.65
C ARG A 23 13.62 -0.13 -12.35
N GLN A 24 14.40 -0.52 -13.36
CA GLN A 24 15.85 -0.76 -13.21
C GLN A 24 16.68 0.54 -13.16
N ALA A 25 16.21 1.65 -13.73
CA ALA A 25 16.90 2.93 -13.68
C ALA A 25 16.69 3.65 -12.33
N GLU A 26 15.52 3.47 -11.71
CA GLU A 26 15.18 4.03 -10.40
C GLU A 26 15.98 3.38 -9.26
N LEU A 27 16.12 2.05 -9.29
CA LEU A 27 16.92 1.26 -8.34
C LEU A 27 18.42 1.62 -8.39
N ARG A 28 18.97 1.82 -9.60
CA ARG A 28 20.36 2.28 -9.79
C ARG A 28 20.58 3.70 -9.29
N ARG A 29 19.56 4.56 -9.31
CA ARG A 29 19.67 5.97 -8.88
C ARG A 29 19.59 6.10 -7.35
N CYS A 30 18.75 5.32 -6.67
CA CYS A 30 18.64 5.39 -5.21
C CYS A 30 19.89 4.85 -4.49
N VAL A 31 20.44 3.71 -4.91
CA VAL A 31 21.53 3.05 -4.16
C VAL A 31 22.89 3.75 -4.34
N LEU A 32 23.22 4.24 -5.54
CA LEU A 32 24.50 4.90 -5.80
C LEU A 32 24.57 6.33 -5.22
N THR A 33 23.45 7.05 -5.17
CA THR A 33 23.45 8.44 -4.73
C THR A 33 23.54 8.55 -3.21
N ASP A 34 22.97 7.60 -2.46
CA ASP A 34 22.96 7.67 -0.99
C ASP A 34 24.26 7.14 -0.38
N PHE A 35 24.89 6.11 -0.97
CA PHE A 35 26.23 5.67 -0.57
C PHE A 35 27.32 6.72 -0.86
N GLN A 36 27.24 7.42 -1.99
CA GLN A 36 28.20 8.49 -2.32
C GLN A 36 27.99 9.75 -1.49
N LYS A 37 26.76 10.11 -1.14
CA LYS A 37 26.47 11.27 -0.27
C LYS A 37 26.94 11.05 1.16
N ILE A 38 26.85 9.82 1.69
CA ILE A 38 27.38 9.48 3.02
C ILE A 38 28.92 9.53 3.02
N ALA A 39 29.57 9.01 1.98
CA ALA A 39 31.02 9.06 1.86
C ALA A 39 31.59 10.49 1.68
N LEU A 40 30.87 11.38 0.97
CA LEU A 40 31.31 12.75 0.68
C LEU A 40 30.96 13.76 1.78
N ARG A 41 29.97 13.48 2.64
CA ARG A 41 29.55 14.39 3.72
C ARG A 41 30.53 14.40 4.89
N ASP A 42 31.19 13.27 5.16
CA ASP A 42 31.99 13.11 6.38
C ASP A 42 33.51 13.07 6.15
N TYR A 43 33.96 12.87 4.91
CA TYR A 43 35.38 12.93 4.53
C TYR A 43 35.59 13.93 3.40
N GLY A 44 35.72 15.21 3.76
CA GLY A 44 36.16 16.24 2.83
C GLY A 44 37.53 15.91 2.20
N PRO A 45 37.90 16.52 1.05
CA PRO A 45 39.09 16.13 0.32
C PRO A 45 40.34 16.65 1.02
N THR A 46 41.06 15.81 1.75
CA THR A 46 42.38 16.15 2.28
C THR A 46 43.50 15.64 1.38
N SER A 47 44.29 16.60 0.89
CA SER A 47 45.57 16.46 0.19
C SER A 47 46.61 15.65 0.99
N PRO A 48 47.55 14.92 0.34
CA PRO A 48 48.54 14.12 1.03
C PRO A 48 49.79 14.93 1.37
N GLU A 49 50.06 15.19 2.66
CA GLU A 49 51.40 15.55 3.13
C GLU A 49 51.78 14.77 4.39
N ASN A 50 52.82 13.94 4.21
CA ASN A 50 53.85 13.51 5.14
C ASN A 50 53.56 13.49 6.66
N ILE A 51 53.40 12.28 7.20
CA ILE A 51 53.79 11.96 8.57
C ILE A 51 54.72 10.74 8.54
N HIS A 52 55.99 10.99 8.89
CA HIS A 52 56.99 9.98 9.18
C HIS A 52 56.85 9.54 10.65
N ILE A 53 56.60 8.25 10.89
CA ILE A 53 56.86 7.61 12.19
C ILE A 53 57.55 6.26 11.95
N HIS A 54 58.74 6.13 12.55
CA HIS A 54 59.54 4.91 12.61
C HIS A 54 58.96 3.91 13.61
N GLY A 55 58.97 2.62 13.26
CA GLY A 55 59.12 1.56 14.25
C GLY A 55 58.42 0.24 13.96
N GLN A 56 59.23 -0.77 13.61
CA GLN A 56 58.99 -2.23 13.71
C GLN A 56 58.09 -2.90 12.66
N THR A 57 58.73 -3.32 11.58
CA THR A 57 58.29 -4.40 10.70
C THR A 57 58.29 -5.74 11.44
N ALA A 58 57.10 -6.29 11.69
CA ALA A 58 56.91 -7.74 11.80
C ALA A 58 56.55 -8.26 10.40
N ASP A 59 57.40 -9.11 9.88
CA ASP A 59 57.26 -9.73 8.56
C ASP A 59 56.20 -10.84 8.67
N VAL A 60 54.97 -10.54 8.23
CA VAL A 60 53.92 -11.55 7.99
C VAL A 60 53.62 -11.48 6.49
N SER A 61 54.23 -12.40 5.74
CA SER A 61 53.87 -12.57 4.34
C SER A 61 52.49 -13.23 4.25
N TYR A 62 51.47 -12.42 3.92
CA TYR A 62 50.25 -12.95 3.35
C TYR A 62 50.53 -13.26 1.88
N ASN A 63 50.43 -14.54 1.54
CA ASN A 63 50.57 -15.03 0.18
C ASN A 63 49.31 -14.61 -0.62
N THR A 64 49.36 -13.45 -1.27
CA THR A 64 48.28 -12.84 -2.08
C THR A 64 48.19 -13.42 -3.50
N GLN A 65 48.40 -14.73 -3.67
CA GLN A 65 48.41 -15.37 -5.00
C GLN A 65 47.15 -16.16 -5.38
N ASP A 66 46.08 -16.19 -4.56
CA ASP A 66 44.86 -16.98 -4.87
C ASP A 66 43.54 -16.19 -4.92
N ASN A 67 43.55 -14.85 -4.97
CA ASN A 67 42.31 -14.05 -5.00
C ASN A 67 41.80 -13.67 -6.41
N ASP A 68 42.57 -13.90 -7.47
CA ASP A 68 42.13 -13.59 -8.85
C ASP A 68 41.09 -14.57 -9.40
N GLY A 69 40.81 -15.68 -8.70
CA GLY A 69 39.81 -16.68 -9.10
C GLY A 69 38.40 -16.47 -8.53
N ILE A 70 38.19 -15.49 -7.64
CA ILE A 70 36.91 -15.32 -6.93
C ILE A 70 35.91 -14.47 -7.74
N LEU A 71 36.39 -13.57 -8.60
CA LEU A 71 35.55 -12.67 -9.39
C LEU A 71 34.75 -13.39 -10.51
N ASP A 72 35.20 -14.58 -10.94
CA ASP A 72 34.52 -15.41 -11.94
C ASP A 72 33.81 -16.63 -11.33
N ALA A 73 33.85 -16.78 -10.00
CA ALA A 73 33.21 -17.91 -9.34
C ALA A 73 31.68 -17.76 -9.35
N LEU A 74 30.98 -18.80 -9.83
CA LEU A 74 29.52 -18.84 -9.74
C LEU A 74 29.08 -18.68 -8.27
N PRO A 75 27.98 -17.96 -7.97
CA PRO A 75 27.47 -17.81 -6.60
C PRO A 75 27.31 -19.15 -5.86
N SER A 76 26.89 -20.21 -6.57
CA SER A 76 26.84 -21.59 -6.04
C SER A 76 28.19 -22.13 -5.56
N THR A 77 29.30 -21.69 -6.15
CA THR A 77 30.68 -22.04 -5.75
C THR A 77 31.11 -21.31 -4.48
N ILE A 78 30.68 -20.06 -4.32
CA ILE A 78 30.90 -19.26 -3.11
C ILE A 78 30.03 -19.81 -1.96
N LEU A 79 28.77 -20.15 -2.22
CA LEU A 79 27.90 -20.82 -1.24
C LEU A 79 28.48 -22.17 -0.77
N ARG A 80 29.13 -22.94 -1.66
CA ARG A 80 29.88 -24.15 -1.28
C ARG A 80 31.10 -23.85 -0.41
N SER A 81 31.81 -22.75 -0.62
CA SER A 81 32.97 -22.40 0.23
C SER A 81 32.54 -21.95 1.63
N LEU A 82 31.39 -21.27 1.74
CA LEU A 82 30.77 -20.84 2.99
C LEU A 82 30.30 -22.02 3.87
N SER A 83 29.96 -23.16 3.26
CA SER A 83 29.57 -24.40 3.97
C SER A 83 30.71 -25.11 4.73
N ARG A 84 31.96 -24.65 4.61
CA ARG A 84 33.14 -25.35 5.15
C ARG A 84 33.51 -25.00 6.60
N TYR A 85 32.84 -24.04 7.24
CA TYR A 85 33.11 -23.64 8.64
C TYR A 85 31.95 -24.12 9.57
N ASN A 86 32.29 -24.97 10.56
CA ASN A 86 31.46 -25.79 11.50
C ASN A 86 30.26 -25.12 12.22
N SER A 87 29.18 -25.75 12.72
CA SER A 87 28.74 -27.17 12.85
C SER A 87 27.20 -27.33 13.03
N LEU A 88 26.62 -28.25 12.24
CA LEU A 88 25.25 -28.85 12.20
C LEU A 88 24.03 -27.92 12.00
N ALA A 89 23.18 -28.06 10.96
CA ALA A 89 23.08 -29.06 9.89
C ALA A 89 23.47 -28.45 8.52
N THR A 90 24.74 -28.08 8.38
CA THR A 90 25.34 -27.52 7.15
C THR A 90 25.02 -28.35 5.92
N LYS A 91 24.91 -29.67 6.06
CA LYS A 91 24.53 -30.57 4.95
C LYS A 91 23.06 -30.40 4.52
N THR A 92 22.13 -30.19 5.46
CA THR A 92 20.70 -29.97 5.14
C THR A 92 20.49 -28.58 4.56
N PHE A 93 21.13 -27.58 5.16
CA PHE A 93 21.13 -26.19 4.72
C PHE A 93 21.74 -26.03 3.31
N SER A 94 22.93 -26.60 3.09
CA SER A 94 23.54 -26.65 1.76
C SER A 94 22.67 -27.41 0.78
N ASN A 95 22.00 -28.50 1.17
CA ASN A 95 21.09 -29.22 0.27
C ASN A 95 19.85 -28.39 -0.12
N ILE A 96 19.30 -27.55 0.77
CA ILE A 96 18.14 -26.70 0.47
C ILE A 96 18.55 -25.53 -0.41
N LEU A 97 19.66 -24.86 -0.08
CA LEU A 97 20.23 -23.78 -0.91
C LEU A 97 20.71 -24.27 -2.28
N GLU A 98 21.33 -25.45 -2.34
CA GLU A 98 21.75 -26.09 -3.59
C GLU A 98 20.55 -26.50 -4.44
N LYS A 99 19.48 -27.02 -3.81
CA LYS A 99 18.34 -27.56 -4.54
C LYS A 99 17.36 -26.49 -5.03
N TYR A 100 17.11 -25.44 -4.24
CA TYR A 100 16.04 -24.47 -4.54
C TYR A 100 16.57 -23.09 -4.93
N MET A 101 17.60 -22.59 -4.24
CA MET A 101 18.12 -21.24 -4.51
C MET A 101 19.19 -21.21 -5.61
N SER A 102 20.02 -22.24 -5.75
CA SER A 102 21.13 -22.21 -6.73
C SER A 102 20.64 -22.11 -8.18
N PRO A 103 19.57 -22.81 -8.63
CA PRO A 103 19.05 -22.63 -9.98
C PRO A 103 18.51 -21.21 -10.24
N ALA A 104 17.88 -20.59 -9.24
CA ALA A 104 17.33 -19.24 -9.34
C ALA A 104 18.44 -18.18 -9.37
N LEU A 105 19.43 -18.30 -8.46
CA LEU A 105 20.59 -17.42 -8.44
C LEU A 105 21.46 -17.59 -9.69
N ASP A 106 21.66 -18.82 -10.18
CA ASP A 106 22.45 -19.05 -11.40
C ASP A 106 21.76 -18.51 -12.66
N ALA A 107 20.43 -18.38 -12.65
CA ALA A 107 19.64 -17.79 -13.74
C ALA A 107 19.64 -16.26 -13.78
N LEU A 108 20.08 -15.58 -12.71
CA LEU A 108 20.19 -14.12 -12.68
C LEU A 108 21.34 -13.63 -13.59
N PRO A 109 21.22 -12.43 -14.20
CA PRO A 109 22.34 -11.75 -14.84
C PRO A 109 23.54 -11.58 -13.90
N THR A 110 24.76 -11.64 -14.42
CA THR A 110 26.01 -11.58 -13.62
C THR A 110 26.07 -10.38 -12.67
N SER A 111 25.56 -9.21 -13.05
CA SER A 111 25.52 -8.03 -12.18
C SER A 111 24.60 -8.23 -10.96
N GLU A 112 23.43 -8.85 -11.16
CA GLU A 112 22.44 -9.09 -10.09
C GLU A 112 22.89 -10.25 -9.19
N ARG A 113 23.58 -11.26 -9.77
CA ARG A 113 24.24 -12.33 -9.01
C ARG A 113 25.32 -11.79 -8.08
N LEU A 114 26.16 -10.90 -8.58
CA LEU A 114 27.22 -10.28 -7.79
C LEU A 114 26.63 -9.43 -6.67
N GLU A 115 25.57 -8.67 -6.95
CA GLU A 115 24.86 -7.86 -5.95
C GLU A 115 24.21 -8.74 -4.86
N ALA A 116 23.48 -9.78 -5.25
CA ALA A 116 22.89 -10.74 -4.31
C ALA A 116 23.96 -11.48 -3.49
N THR A 117 25.07 -11.88 -4.11
CA THR A 117 26.18 -12.55 -3.41
C THR A 117 26.87 -11.61 -2.42
N ASN A 118 27.07 -10.35 -2.80
CA ASN A 118 27.64 -9.33 -1.91
C ASN A 118 26.70 -9.02 -0.74
N ALA A 119 25.39 -8.92 -0.99
CA ALA A 119 24.39 -8.72 0.05
C ALA A 119 24.34 -9.91 1.03
N LEU A 120 24.30 -11.14 0.51
CA LEU A 120 24.29 -12.35 1.35
C LEU A 120 25.59 -12.53 2.14
N THR A 121 26.74 -12.23 1.52
CA THR A 121 28.05 -12.29 2.20
C THR A 121 28.15 -11.21 3.27
N ALA A 122 27.65 -10.00 3.01
CA ALA A 122 27.58 -8.93 3.99
C ALA A 122 26.68 -9.34 5.17
N ILE A 123 25.48 -9.86 4.92
CA ILE A 123 24.56 -10.31 5.97
C ILE A 123 25.17 -11.43 6.80
N GLN A 124 25.78 -12.44 6.18
CA GLN A 124 26.42 -13.52 6.92
C GLN A 124 27.59 -13.00 7.77
N LEU A 125 28.40 -12.10 7.21
CA LEU A 125 29.51 -11.49 7.92
C LEU A 125 29.03 -10.62 9.09
N GLU A 126 27.97 -9.85 8.91
CA GLU A 126 27.38 -8.99 9.95
C GLU A 126 26.60 -9.80 10.99
N CYS A 127 25.88 -10.86 10.61
CA CYS A 127 25.21 -11.77 11.55
C CYS A 127 26.21 -12.49 12.46
N ASN A 128 27.39 -12.86 11.94
CA ASN A 128 28.46 -13.44 12.74
C ASN A 128 29.11 -12.42 13.70
N LYS A 129 28.95 -11.12 13.47
CA LYS A 129 29.42 -10.04 14.35
C LYS A 129 28.38 -9.62 15.39
N LEU A 130 27.11 -10.05 15.27
CA LEU A 130 26.08 -9.72 16.25
C LEU A 130 26.47 -10.05 17.70
N PRO A 131 27.17 -11.16 18.00
CA PRO A 131 27.67 -11.38 19.36
C PRO A 131 28.65 -10.30 19.84
N ASP A 132 29.55 -9.86 18.97
CA ASP A 132 30.54 -8.83 19.30
C ASP A 132 29.88 -7.45 19.42
N LEU A 133 28.92 -7.14 18.55
CA LEU A 133 28.10 -5.93 18.63
C LEU A 133 27.27 -5.88 19.92
N TRP A 134 26.68 -7.01 20.31
CA TRP A 134 25.97 -7.13 21.59
C TRP A 134 26.94 -6.88 22.75
N ARG A 135 28.07 -7.59 22.85
CA ARG A 135 29.04 -7.36 23.93
C ARG A 135 29.52 -5.91 24.00
N THR A 136 29.87 -5.33 22.85
CA THR A 136 30.35 -3.95 22.77
C THR A 136 29.29 -2.95 23.24
N SER A 137 28.02 -3.17 22.89
CA SER A 137 26.92 -2.29 23.29
C SER A 137 26.49 -2.49 24.74
N VAL A 138 26.42 -3.73 25.22
CA VAL A 138 25.87 -4.08 26.54
C VAL A 138 26.93 -4.01 27.64
N GLU A 139 28.09 -4.64 27.42
CA GLU A 139 29.13 -4.82 28.44
C GLU A 139 30.11 -3.64 28.49
N ASP A 140 30.64 -3.23 27.34
CA ASP A 140 31.68 -2.19 27.30
C ASP A 140 31.09 -0.78 27.32
N GLY A 141 30.12 -0.53 26.43
CA GLY A 141 29.32 0.70 26.37
C GLY A 141 29.84 1.94 25.62
N PRO A 142 31.13 2.14 25.26
CA PRO A 142 31.57 3.38 24.60
C PRO A 142 31.10 3.48 23.15
N GLU A 143 30.88 2.35 22.48
CA GLU A 143 30.52 2.31 21.04
C GLU A 143 29.02 2.15 20.79
N PHE A 144 28.16 2.46 21.77
CA PHE A 144 26.72 2.28 21.63
C PHE A 144 26.14 2.93 20.35
N PRO A 145 26.49 4.18 19.98
CA PRO A 145 25.98 4.79 18.75
C PRO A 145 26.41 4.06 17.47
N LEU A 146 27.60 3.45 17.47
CA LEU A 146 28.07 2.67 16.33
C LEU A 146 27.28 1.37 16.20
N VAL A 147 27.03 0.67 17.32
CA VAL A 147 26.23 -0.56 17.33
C VAL A 147 24.78 -0.28 16.89
N GLN A 148 24.19 0.82 17.34
CA GLN A 148 22.87 1.26 16.89
C GLN A 148 22.84 1.46 15.36
N ARG A 149 23.83 2.17 14.79
CA ARG A 149 23.93 2.37 13.33
C ARG A 149 24.11 1.05 12.57
N CYS A 150 24.94 0.14 13.08
CA CYS A 150 25.11 -1.18 12.48
C CYS A 150 23.79 -1.97 12.49
N THR A 151 23.05 -1.92 13.60
CA THR A 151 21.75 -2.59 13.73
C THR A 151 20.71 -2.00 12.78
N PHE A 152 20.71 -0.67 12.61
CA PHE A 152 19.89 0.03 11.62
C PHE A 152 20.19 -0.44 10.19
N LEU A 153 21.46 -0.44 9.80
CA LEU A 153 21.88 -0.92 8.47
C LEU A 153 21.53 -2.39 8.24
N CYS A 154 21.66 -3.24 9.26
CA CYS A 154 21.24 -4.64 9.18
C CYS A 154 19.73 -4.75 8.95
N THR A 155 18.93 -3.97 9.66
CA THR A 155 17.47 -3.96 9.49
C THR A 155 17.08 -3.49 8.09
N GLU A 156 17.66 -2.39 7.60
CA GLU A 156 17.39 -1.91 6.24
C GLU A 156 17.80 -2.92 5.16
N ALA A 157 18.91 -3.64 5.36
CA ALA A 157 19.36 -4.66 4.43
C ALA A 157 18.35 -5.83 4.38
N VAL A 158 17.84 -6.25 5.53
CA VAL A 158 16.81 -7.29 5.64
C VAL A 158 15.53 -6.84 4.93
N ASP A 159 15.05 -5.62 5.19
CA ASP A 159 13.86 -5.05 4.54
C ASP A 159 13.97 -5.02 3.01
N LYS A 160 15.15 -4.62 2.50
CA LYS A 160 15.41 -4.55 1.04
C LYS A 160 15.37 -5.94 0.41
N ILE A 161 15.83 -6.97 1.12
CA ILE A 161 15.83 -8.35 0.64
C ILE A 161 14.44 -8.96 0.70
N GLU A 162 13.65 -8.64 1.74
CA GLU A 162 12.24 -9.03 1.80
C GLU A 162 11.45 -8.54 0.56
N CYS A 163 11.87 -7.43 -0.05
CA CYS A 163 11.25 -6.87 -1.25
C CYS A 163 11.65 -7.58 -2.57
N CYS A 164 12.60 -8.52 -2.56
CA CYS A 164 13.12 -9.18 -3.77
C CYS A 164 12.23 -10.33 -4.32
N GLY A 165 10.99 -10.48 -3.86
CA GLY A 165 10.00 -11.39 -4.45
C GLY A 165 10.08 -12.85 -4.03
N SER A 166 11.17 -13.31 -3.38
CA SER A 166 11.27 -14.64 -2.75
C SER A 166 11.01 -14.58 -1.23
N ARG A 167 10.03 -13.76 -0.81
CA ARG A 167 9.73 -13.46 0.60
C ARG A 167 9.69 -14.67 1.53
N THR A 168 9.17 -15.80 1.06
CA THR A 168 9.15 -17.07 1.82
C THR A 168 10.54 -17.70 1.95
N GLU A 169 11.37 -17.70 0.91
CA GLU A 169 12.67 -18.38 0.93
C GLU A 169 13.69 -17.73 1.87
N PHE A 170 13.63 -16.39 2.02
CA PHE A 170 14.54 -15.67 2.92
C PHE A 170 14.03 -15.64 4.36
N ARG A 171 12.72 -15.50 4.57
CA ARG A 171 12.13 -15.48 5.92
C ARG A 171 12.11 -16.85 6.58
N ASP A 172 11.96 -17.93 5.79
CA ASP A 172 12.01 -19.32 6.27
C ASP A 172 13.47 -19.80 6.47
N PHE A 173 14.44 -18.90 6.33
CA PHE A 173 15.84 -19.23 6.53
C PHE A 173 16.18 -19.25 8.02
N ASP A 174 16.03 -20.43 8.60
CA ASP A 174 16.37 -20.71 9.99
C ASP A 174 17.88 -20.62 10.21
N LEU A 175 18.30 -19.62 10.99
CA LEU A 175 19.66 -19.50 11.49
C LEU A 175 19.80 -20.13 12.87
N LYS A 176 20.84 -20.93 13.02
CA LYS A 176 21.34 -21.30 14.34
C LYS A 176 22.25 -20.19 14.84
N VAL A 177 21.78 -19.43 15.83
CA VAL A 177 22.52 -18.32 16.43
C VAL A 177 22.71 -18.58 17.92
N THR A 178 23.92 -18.36 18.40
CA THR A 178 24.23 -18.36 19.83
C THR A 178 25.09 -17.15 20.13
N ILE A 179 24.55 -16.24 20.93
CA ILE A 179 25.28 -15.09 21.46
C ILE A 179 25.68 -15.44 22.90
N THR A 180 26.95 -15.24 23.23
CA THR A 180 27.47 -15.51 24.57
C THR A 180 28.05 -14.25 25.19
N SER A 181 27.88 -14.07 26.50
CA SER A 181 28.53 -13.02 27.28
C SER A 181 30.04 -13.23 27.35
N SER A 182 30.79 -12.25 27.87
CA SER A 182 32.22 -12.38 28.16
C SER A 182 32.56 -13.55 29.11
N ASP A 183 31.64 -13.90 30.00
CA ASP A 183 31.75 -15.07 30.90
C ASP A 183 31.49 -16.41 30.20
N GLY A 184 31.13 -16.40 28.91
CA GLY A 184 30.82 -17.59 28.12
C GLY A 184 29.40 -18.14 28.31
N ASN A 185 28.55 -17.46 29.07
CA ASN A 185 27.14 -17.83 29.24
C ASN A 185 26.34 -17.46 28.00
N ALA A 186 25.43 -18.31 27.56
CA ALA A 186 24.54 -17.98 26.44
C ALA A 186 23.51 -16.92 26.87
N VAL A 187 23.47 -15.80 26.14
CA VAL A 187 22.50 -14.69 26.35
C VAL A 187 21.40 -14.69 25.29
N TYR A 188 21.65 -15.34 24.16
CA TYR A 188 20.63 -15.65 23.14
C TYR A 188 21.01 -16.97 22.50
N LYS A 189 20.05 -17.88 22.34
CA LYS A 189 20.32 -19.17 21.71
C LYS A 189 19.09 -19.69 21.00
N SER A 190 19.04 -19.52 19.68
CA SER A 190 18.03 -20.14 18.85
C SER A 190 18.64 -21.11 17.86
N GLU A 191 18.02 -22.27 17.68
CA GLU A 191 18.39 -23.24 16.64
C GLU A 191 17.73 -22.94 15.30
N TYR A 192 16.66 -22.14 15.32
CA TYR A 192 15.80 -21.84 14.17
C TYR A 192 15.26 -20.40 14.25
N ALA A 193 16.15 -19.41 14.34
CA ALA A 193 15.73 -18.01 14.34
C ALA A 193 15.75 -17.43 12.93
N GLY A 194 14.67 -16.76 12.54
CA GLY A 194 14.70 -15.89 11.37
C GLY A 194 15.62 -14.70 11.61
N ILE A 195 16.21 -14.14 10.55
CA ILE A 195 17.06 -12.95 10.65
C ILE A 195 16.28 -11.78 11.27
N ASP A 196 14.99 -11.64 10.92
CA ASP A 196 14.09 -10.64 11.51
C ASP A 196 14.03 -10.76 13.04
N ASP A 197 13.83 -11.96 13.57
CA ASP A 197 13.70 -12.19 15.00
C ASP A 197 14.98 -11.82 15.75
N ILE A 198 16.14 -12.10 15.16
CA ILE A 198 17.44 -11.76 15.72
C ILE A 198 17.62 -10.24 15.75
N VAL A 199 17.27 -9.54 14.66
CA VAL A 199 17.37 -8.08 14.57
C VAL A 199 16.39 -7.40 15.53
N HIS A 200 15.15 -7.89 15.64
CA HIS A 200 14.17 -7.38 16.61
C HIS A 200 14.65 -7.59 18.06
N TRP A 201 15.23 -8.76 18.35
CA TRP A 201 15.83 -9.03 19.66
C TRP A 201 16.98 -8.07 19.96
N MET A 202 17.84 -7.78 18.98
CA MET A 202 18.95 -6.85 19.14
C MET A 202 18.46 -5.42 19.41
N TRP A 203 17.42 -4.96 18.70
CA TRP A 203 16.77 -3.67 18.97
C TRP A 203 16.17 -3.59 20.37
N ARG A 204 15.56 -4.67 20.85
CA ARG A 204 15.04 -4.76 22.22
C ARG A 204 16.16 -4.57 23.24
N GLU A 205 17.29 -5.27 23.08
CA GLU A 205 18.44 -5.14 23.97
C GLU A 205 18.93 -3.69 24.02
N LEU A 206 19.14 -3.08 22.85
CA LEU A 206 19.58 -1.68 22.73
C LEU A 206 18.62 -0.72 23.41
N LEU A 207 17.31 -0.90 23.22
CA LEU A 207 16.29 -0.07 23.86
C LEU A 207 16.37 -0.17 25.38
N VAL A 208 16.35 -1.38 25.94
CA VAL A 208 16.42 -1.60 27.39
C VAL A 208 17.71 -1.00 27.98
N ILE A 209 18.86 -1.21 27.33
CA ILE A 209 20.15 -0.69 27.80
C ILE A 209 20.20 0.83 27.76
N SER A 210 19.71 1.45 26.68
CA SER A 210 19.71 2.91 26.54
C SER A 210 18.96 3.58 27.69
N VAL A 211 17.83 2.99 28.11
CA VAL A 211 17.00 3.47 29.21
C VAL A 211 17.66 3.22 30.56
N VAL A 212 18.23 2.03 30.80
CA VAL A 212 18.96 1.71 32.04
C VAL A 212 20.15 2.66 32.25
N ARG A 213 20.83 3.07 31.17
CA ARG A 213 21.93 4.05 31.24
C ARG A 213 21.48 5.47 31.55
N GLY A 214 20.18 5.76 31.45
CA GLY A 214 19.61 7.07 31.71
C GLY A 214 19.99 8.14 30.67
N ASP A 215 20.50 7.74 29.50
CA ASP A 215 20.79 8.66 28.41
C ASP A 215 19.53 8.88 27.57
N SER A 216 18.85 10.01 27.83
CA SER A 216 17.60 10.34 27.17
C SER A 216 17.74 10.58 25.67
N ASP A 217 18.89 11.07 25.21
CA ASP A 217 19.08 11.42 23.80
C ASP A 217 19.35 10.15 22.98
N THR A 218 20.17 9.25 23.54
CA THR A 218 20.37 7.90 22.97
C THR A 218 19.06 7.11 22.94
N THR A 219 18.30 7.12 24.04
CA THR A 219 16.99 6.44 24.12
C THR A 219 16.02 6.95 23.04
N LYS A 220 15.89 8.28 22.89
CA LYS A 220 15.05 8.88 21.85
C LYS A 220 15.52 8.51 20.45
N SER A 221 16.83 8.45 20.22
CA SER A 221 17.38 8.04 18.93
C SER A 221 17.02 6.59 18.62
N VAL A 222 17.15 5.67 19.58
CA VAL A 222 16.80 4.26 19.40
C VAL A 222 15.30 4.11 19.11
N ILE A 223 14.43 4.80 19.86
CA ILE A 223 12.98 4.79 19.61
C ILE A 223 12.67 5.33 18.21
N SER A 224 13.25 6.46 17.82
CA SER A 224 13.07 7.06 16.50
C SER A 224 13.47 6.11 15.38
N ASP A 225 14.58 5.37 15.54
CA ASP A 225 15.05 4.40 14.56
C ASP A 225 14.08 3.22 14.45
N ILE A 226 13.63 2.66 15.58
CA ILE A 226 12.64 1.57 15.61
C ILE A 226 11.31 1.99 14.94
N GLU A 227 10.85 3.23 15.19
CA GLU A 227 9.66 3.79 14.56
C GLU A 227 9.85 4.03 13.05
N GLN A 228 11.01 4.57 12.64
CA GLN A 228 11.35 4.78 11.23
C GLN A 228 11.36 3.47 10.44
N LEU A 229 11.89 2.40 11.06
CA LEU A 229 11.94 1.05 10.51
C LEU A 229 10.59 0.31 10.61
N LYS A 230 9.58 0.91 11.25
CA LYS A 230 8.25 0.32 11.50
C LYS A 230 8.32 -1.02 12.24
N ARG A 231 9.28 -1.17 13.16
CA ARG A 231 9.50 -2.40 13.94
C ARG A 231 9.03 -2.31 15.40
N SER A 232 8.31 -1.24 15.77
CA SER A 232 7.89 -1.02 17.16
C SER A 232 7.08 -2.19 17.71
N SER A 233 6.10 -2.71 16.95
CA SER A 233 5.25 -3.80 17.42
C SER A 233 6.06 -5.07 17.70
N GLU A 234 7.00 -5.43 16.82
CA GLU A 234 7.84 -6.61 16.91
C GLU A 234 8.85 -6.52 18.05
N VAL A 235 9.53 -5.38 18.20
CA VAL A 235 10.51 -5.16 19.28
C VAL A 235 9.84 -5.19 20.65
N HIS A 236 8.69 -4.52 20.79
CA HIS A 236 7.96 -4.51 22.06
C HIS A 236 7.30 -5.86 22.39
N ALA A 237 6.94 -6.67 21.40
CA ALA A 237 6.45 -8.04 21.62
C ALA A 237 7.50 -8.96 22.26
N LEU A 238 8.79 -8.64 22.09
CA LEU A 238 9.91 -9.37 22.71
C LEU A 238 10.23 -8.89 24.13
N VAL A 239 9.52 -7.90 24.67
CA VAL A 239 9.66 -7.47 26.07
C VAL A 239 8.74 -8.32 26.94
N ARG A 240 9.31 -9.05 27.90
CA ARG A 240 8.58 -9.99 28.75
C ARG A 240 7.56 -9.27 29.67
N PRO A 241 6.31 -9.73 29.72
CA PRO A 241 5.33 -9.28 30.71
C PRO A 241 5.72 -9.63 32.15
N ARG A 242 5.25 -8.85 33.13
CA ARG A 242 5.64 -9.01 34.54
C ARG A 242 5.21 -10.36 35.14
N GLU A 243 4.09 -10.90 34.68
CA GLU A 243 3.49 -12.14 35.16
C GLU A 243 4.18 -13.39 34.59
N GLU A 244 5.00 -13.25 33.56
CA GLU A 244 5.65 -14.37 32.89
C GLU A 244 6.92 -14.82 33.64
N PRO A 245 7.12 -16.14 33.85
CA PRO A 245 8.26 -16.65 34.59
C PRO A 245 9.58 -16.35 33.85
N LEU A 246 10.63 -16.06 34.62
CA LEU A 246 12.00 -16.00 34.11
C LEU A 246 12.37 -17.36 33.51
N GLY A 247 12.89 -17.36 32.27
CA GLY A 247 13.42 -18.56 31.63
C GLY A 247 12.50 -19.28 30.65
N ARG A 248 11.42 -18.63 30.15
CA ARG A 248 10.90 -19.05 28.84
C ARG A 248 11.95 -18.73 27.78
N ASP A 249 12.28 -19.73 26.98
CA ASP A 249 13.28 -19.62 25.90
C ASP A 249 12.91 -18.54 24.87
N GLU A 250 11.67 -18.07 24.82
CA GLU A 250 11.21 -17.07 23.85
C GLU A 250 11.83 -15.66 24.06
N TYR A 251 12.10 -15.27 25.31
CA TYR A 251 12.59 -13.92 25.63
C TYR A 251 14.10 -13.84 25.87
N TYR A 252 14.72 -14.92 26.35
CA TYR A 252 16.14 -14.93 26.71
C TYR A 252 16.56 -13.83 27.71
N ASP A 253 15.73 -13.47 28.69
CA ASP A 253 16.03 -12.36 29.63
C ASP A 253 16.93 -12.78 30.82
N SER A 254 17.44 -14.01 30.85
CA SER A 254 18.19 -14.52 32.01
C SER A 254 19.48 -13.76 32.28
N HIS A 255 20.04 -13.09 31.27
CA HIS A 255 21.22 -12.24 31.42
C HIS A 255 20.88 -10.82 31.85
N TRP A 256 19.60 -10.41 31.83
CA TRP A 256 19.20 -9.09 32.26
C TRP A 256 19.41 -8.92 33.77
N THR A 257 20.08 -7.84 34.15
CA THR A 257 20.14 -7.38 35.53
C THR A 257 18.73 -7.03 36.03
N GLN A 258 18.52 -6.95 37.35
CA GLN A 258 17.22 -6.55 37.90
C GLN A 258 16.78 -5.17 37.36
N ALA A 259 17.71 -4.22 37.21
CA ALA A 259 17.41 -2.91 36.64
C ALA A 259 16.92 -2.98 35.19
N MET A 260 17.50 -3.87 34.37
CA MET A 260 17.05 -4.11 33.00
C MET A 260 15.66 -4.75 32.96
N GLN A 261 15.38 -5.69 33.85
CA GLN A 261 14.06 -6.30 33.96
C GLN A 261 13.00 -5.26 34.37
N ASP A 262 13.30 -4.45 35.39
CA ASP A 262 12.42 -3.39 35.87
C ASP A 262 12.13 -2.36 34.76
N VAL A 263 13.17 -1.96 34.03
CA VAL A 263 13.05 -1.07 32.85
C VAL A 263 12.24 -1.73 31.73
N GLY A 264 12.43 -3.02 31.46
CA GLY A 264 11.63 -3.76 30.48
C GLY A 264 10.14 -3.68 30.80
N PHE A 265 9.76 -3.88 32.07
CA PHE A 265 8.36 -3.75 32.49
C PHE A 265 7.84 -2.33 32.32
N LEU A 266 8.63 -1.31 32.70
CA LEU A 266 8.25 0.10 32.51
C LEU A 266 8.06 0.44 31.03
N LEU A 267 8.96 -0.01 30.15
CA LEU A 267 8.86 0.22 28.71
C LEU A 267 7.61 -0.40 28.10
N LEU A 268 7.21 -1.59 28.56
CA LEU A 268 5.99 -2.24 28.11
C LEU A 268 4.74 -1.45 28.52
N GLU A 269 4.70 -0.96 29.76
CA GLU A 269 3.62 -0.09 30.26
C GLU A 269 3.56 1.23 29.48
N GLU A 270 4.70 1.92 29.33
CA GLU A 270 4.79 3.18 28.60
C GLU A 270 4.41 3.02 27.13
N TYR A 271 4.86 1.95 26.47
CA TYR A 271 4.48 1.65 25.09
C TYR A 271 2.98 1.39 24.96
N ALA A 272 2.39 0.60 25.87
CA ALA A 272 0.95 0.37 25.88
C ALA A 272 0.18 1.68 26.06
N HIS A 273 0.64 2.58 26.94
CA HIS A 273 0.06 3.91 27.12
C HIS A 273 0.23 4.79 25.87
N ALA A 274 1.41 4.83 25.26
CA ALA A 274 1.70 5.61 24.06
C ALA A 274 0.84 5.17 22.88
N ARG A 275 0.61 3.86 22.70
CA ARG A 275 -0.29 3.34 21.66
C ARG A 275 -1.74 3.70 21.89
N VAL A 276 -2.22 3.65 23.14
CA VAL A 276 -3.57 4.11 23.48
C VAL A 276 -3.71 5.61 23.20
N ALA A 277 -2.70 6.41 23.55
CA ALA A 277 -2.68 7.84 23.26
C ALA A 277 -2.65 8.13 21.74
N SER A 278 -1.82 7.40 20.98
CA SER A 278 -1.76 7.47 19.53
C SER A 278 -3.11 7.12 18.90
N PHE A 279 -3.75 6.06 19.40
CA PHE A 279 -5.10 5.68 18.98
C PHE A 279 -6.13 6.77 19.27
N GLN A 280 -6.09 7.39 20.46
CA GLN A 280 -6.99 8.49 20.81
C GLN A 280 -6.83 9.70 19.89
N GLN A 281 -5.61 9.99 19.44
CA GLN A 281 -5.34 11.08 18.50
C GLN A 281 -5.81 10.74 17.08
N LYS A 282 -5.54 9.51 16.62
CA LYS A 282 -5.86 9.05 15.27
C LYS A 282 -6.30 7.58 15.29
N PRO A 283 -7.58 7.32 15.54
CA PRO A 283 -8.13 5.97 15.51
C PRO A 283 -7.88 5.32 14.14
N SER A 284 -7.39 4.08 14.14
CA SER A 284 -7.27 3.26 12.94
C SER A 284 -7.74 1.84 13.22
N LEU A 285 -8.32 1.17 12.22
CA LEU A 285 -8.80 -0.20 12.40
C LEU A 285 -7.66 -1.16 12.78
N HIS A 286 -6.47 -0.94 12.20
CA HIS A 286 -5.30 -1.77 12.49
C HIS A 286 -4.90 -1.67 13.97
N LEU A 287 -4.66 -0.47 14.48
CA LEU A 287 -4.25 -0.25 15.87
C LEU A 287 -5.35 -0.67 16.85
N TYR A 288 -6.63 -0.48 16.50
CA TYR A 288 -7.77 -1.01 17.27
C TYR A 288 -7.68 -2.53 17.45
N ASN A 289 -7.40 -3.26 16.36
CA ASN A 289 -7.29 -4.73 16.40
C ASN A 289 -6.12 -5.19 17.24
N GLU A 290 -4.97 -4.55 17.11
CA GLU A 290 -3.77 -4.89 17.87
C GLU A 290 -3.99 -4.65 19.37
N LEU A 291 -4.57 -3.50 19.74
CA LEU A 291 -4.84 -3.17 21.15
C LEU A 291 -5.88 -4.10 21.78
N ILE A 292 -6.91 -4.51 21.04
CA ILE A 292 -7.89 -5.49 21.53
C ILE A 292 -7.30 -6.89 21.64
N ALA A 293 -6.45 -7.30 20.69
CA ALA A 293 -5.76 -8.57 20.77
C ALA A 293 -4.87 -8.66 22.03
N GLN A 294 -4.25 -7.55 22.42
CA GLN A 294 -3.42 -7.45 23.63
C GLN A 294 -4.24 -7.33 24.91
N SER A 295 -5.37 -6.62 24.89
CA SER A 295 -6.18 -6.35 26.09
C SER A 295 -7.67 -6.18 25.70
N PRO A 296 -8.44 -7.28 25.62
CA PRO A 296 -9.84 -7.24 25.20
C PRO A 296 -10.74 -6.37 26.08
N ASP A 297 -10.38 -6.22 27.35
CA ASP A 297 -11.05 -5.36 28.34
C ASP A 297 -11.03 -3.87 27.95
N ARG A 298 -10.12 -3.45 27.07
CA ARG A 298 -10.01 -2.06 26.59
C ARG A 298 -11.01 -1.72 25.48
N GLN A 299 -11.74 -2.70 24.92
CA GLN A 299 -12.61 -2.51 23.76
C GLN A 299 -13.55 -1.30 23.94
N GLN A 300 -14.26 -1.21 25.07
CA GLN A 300 -15.22 -0.12 25.29
C GLN A 300 -14.54 1.26 25.37
N ALA A 301 -13.36 1.35 25.98
CA ALA A 301 -12.62 2.60 26.07
C ALA A 301 -12.12 3.07 24.69
N LEU A 302 -11.70 2.14 23.84
CA LEU A 302 -11.29 2.44 22.46
C LEU A 302 -12.48 2.86 21.59
N ILE A 303 -13.65 2.25 21.76
CA ILE A 303 -14.87 2.67 21.08
C ILE A 303 -15.26 4.10 21.52
N GLU A 304 -15.20 4.41 22.82
CA GLU A 304 -15.48 5.77 23.32
C GLU A 304 -14.47 6.81 22.80
N ALA A 305 -13.19 6.44 22.72
CA ALA A 305 -12.18 7.30 22.09
C ALA A 305 -12.49 7.53 20.60
N THR A 306 -12.91 6.49 19.88
CA THR A 306 -13.32 6.59 18.47
C THR A 306 -14.54 7.49 18.32
N ARG A 307 -15.54 7.36 19.21
CA ARG A 307 -16.74 8.21 19.28
C ARG A 307 -16.37 9.67 19.53
N THR A 308 -15.50 9.92 20.50
CA THR A 308 -14.99 11.27 20.82
C THR A 308 -14.30 11.87 19.60
N HIS A 309 -13.40 11.13 18.96
CA HIS A 309 -12.69 11.58 17.76
C HIS A 309 -13.64 11.85 16.59
N ALA A 310 -14.54 10.92 16.28
CA ALA A 310 -15.48 11.03 15.16
C ALA A 310 -16.38 12.27 15.29
N PHE A 311 -16.94 12.48 16.48
CA PHE A 311 -17.99 13.49 16.71
C PHE A 311 -17.48 14.79 17.35
N SER A 312 -16.17 14.93 17.59
CA SER A 312 -15.59 16.21 18.04
C SER A 312 -15.85 17.34 17.02
N THR A 313 -15.82 18.59 17.48
CA THR A 313 -15.95 19.77 16.62
C THR A 313 -14.67 20.12 15.86
N GLU A 314 -13.59 19.34 16.03
CA GLU A 314 -12.33 19.54 15.31
C GLU A 314 -12.50 19.36 13.79
N THR A 315 -11.59 19.94 13.02
CA THR A 315 -11.64 20.00 11.55
C THR A 315 -11.74 18.59 10.94
N ALA A 316 -12.79 18.38 10.13
CA ALA A 316 -13.06 17.11 9.46
C ALA A 316 -11.89 16.61 8.57
N ALA A 317 -10.99 17.52 8.14
CA ALA A 317 -9.81 17.20 7.35
C ALA A 317 -8.81 16.27 8.07
N LEU A 318 -8.79 16.24 9.40
CA LEU A 318 -7.83 15.43 10.17
C LEU A 318 -8.36 14.02 10.50
N LYS A 319 -9.65 13.77 10.30
CA LYS A 319 -10.32 12.53 10.71
C LYS A 319 -10.44 11.58 9.54
N THR A 320 -10.10 10.31 9.71
CA THR A 320 -10.27 9.30 8.67
C THR A 320 -11.67 8.68 8.76
N TYR A 321 -12.59 9.13 7.91
CA TYR A 321 -13.99 8.66 7.93
C TYR A 321 -14.09 7.13 7.79
N LYS A 322 -13.23 6.57 6.94
CA LYS A 322 -13.10 5.12 6.71
C LYS A 322 -12.76 4.34 7.98
N ASP A 323 -11.70 4.72 8.70
CA ASP A 323 -11.25 3.98 9.88
C ASP A 323 -12.30 4.00 11.00
N VAL A 324 -12.92 5.15 11.23
CA VAL A 324 -14.01 5.30 12.21
C VAL A 324 -15.17 4.36 11.88
N ALA A 325 -15.63 4.36 10.63
CA ALA A 325 -16.70 3.49 10.18
C ALA A 325 -16.34 2.01 10.31
N GLU A 326 -15.11 1.63 9.92
CA GLU A 326 -14.63 0.25 10.01
C GLU A 326 -14.55 -0.23 11.47
N ILE A 327 -14.13 0.63 12.41
CA ILE A 327 -14.13 0.31 13.84
C ILE A 327 -15.58 0.08 14.31
N PHE A 328 -16.51 1.00 14.05
CA PHE A 328 -17.91 0.85 14.47
C PHE A 328 -18.62 -0.35 13.81
N LEU A 329 -18.32 -0.65 12.54
CA LEU A 329 -18.80 -1.86 11.86
C LEU A 329 -18.28 -3.11 12.57
N LYS A 330 -16.99 -3.15 12.91
CA LYS A 330 -16.36 -4.29 13.58
C LYS A 330 -16.91 -4.50 15.00
N SER A 331 -17.17 -3.42 15.74
CA SER A 331 -17.75 -3.48 17.08
C SER A 331 -19.28 -3.54 17.10
N SER A 332 -19.95 -3.50 15.93
CA SER A 332 -21.42 -3.48 15.80
C SER A 332 -22.10 -2.31 16.52
N GLU A 333 -21.46 -1.14 16.55
CA GLU A 333 -21.97 0.10 17.16
C GLU A 333 -23.00 0.77 16.24
N THR A 334 -24.18 0.17 16.15
CA THR A 334 -25.21 0.52 15.16
C THR A 334 -25.69 1.97 15.25
N ASP A 335 -25.89 2.48 16.47
CA ASP A 335 -26.34 3.87 16.68
C ASP A 335 -25.27 4.88 16.22
N ASP A 336 -23.99 4.58 16.46
CA ASP A 336 -22.89 5.43 16.00
C ASP A 336 -22.72 5.37 14.49
N LEU A 337 -22.99 4.24 13.84
CA LEU A 337 -23.03 4.13 12.39
C LEU A 337 -24.12 5.00 11.76
N VAL A 338 -25.31 5.05 12.37
CA VAL A 338 -26.39 5.95 11.94
C VAL A 338 -25.96 7.41 12.09
N ARG A 339 -25.39 7.79 13.24
CA ARG A 339 -24.86 9.15 13.47
C ARG A 339 -23.74 9.50 12.50
N LEU A 340 -22.91 8.53 12.12
CA LEU A 340 -21.81 8.70 11.18
C LEU A 340 -22.33 8.96 9.75
N LEU A 341 -23.47 8.39 9.36
CA LEU A 341 -24.15 8.72 8.11
C LEU A 341 -24.68 10.17 8.10
N ASP A 342 -25.18 10.67 9.23
CA ASP A 342 -25.69 12.04 9.33
C ASP A 342 -24.62 13.10 9.07
N ILE A 343 -23.36 12.78 9.39
CA ILE A 343 -22.21 13.65 9.16
C ILE A 343 -21.40 13.29 7.92
N ALA A 344 -21.81 12.28 7.13
CA ALA A 344 -21.12 11.89 5.90
C ALA A 344 -20.86 13.05 4.92
N PRO A 345 -21.77 14.03 4.73
CA PRO A 345 -21.50 15.17 3.85
C PRO A 345 -20.28 16.01 4.26
N ARG A 346 -19.90 15.99 5.55
CA ARG A 346 -18.68 16.68 6.03
C ARG A 346 -17.39 16.02 5.54
N PHE A 347 -17.48 14.79 5.04
CA PHE A 347 -16.35 13.98 4.56
C PHE A 347 -16.41 13.76 3.05
N ALA A 348 -17.28 14.46 2.33
CA ALA A 348 -17.47 14.27 0.88
C ALA A 348 -16.20 14.49 0.05
N PHE A 349 -15.22 15.25 0.57
CA PHE A 349 -13.92 15.45 -0.07
C PHE A 349 -12.96 14.26 0.07
N GLN A 350 -13.25 13.29 0.95
CA GLN A 350 -12.42 12.10 1.11
C GLN A 350 -12.78 11.07 0.04
N THR A 351 -11.79 10.64 -0.73
CA THR A 351 -11.94 9.63 -1.80
C THR A 351 -12.58 8.32 -1.32
N ALA A 352 -12.34 7.93 -0.07
CA ALA A 352 -12.88 6.72 0.53
C ALA A 352 -14.31 6.86 1.08
N ALA A 353 -14.86 8.07 1.19
CA ALA A 353 -16.16 8.30 1.84
C ALA A 353 -17.33 7.59 1.13
N PRO A 354 -17.48 7.63 -0.21
CA PRO A 354 -18.58 6.95 -0.89
C PRO A 354 -18.60 5.43 -0.66
N ALA A 355 -17.44 4.78 -0.76
CA ALA A 355 -17.29 3.36 -0.48
C ALA A 355 -17.62 3.03 0.99
N THR A 356 -17.21 3.89 1.91
CA THR A 356 -17.50 3.74 3.34
C THR A 356 -18.99 3.87 3.62
N VAL A 357 -19.68 4.87 3.06
CA VAL A 357 -21.13 5.05 3.20
C VAL A 357 -21.88 3.80 2.69
N ARG A 358 -21.47 3.23 1.54
CA ARG A 358 -22.05 1.98 1.03
C ARG A 358 -21.88 0.81 2.00
N ASN A 359 -20.71 0.65 2.61
CA ASN A 359 -20.47 -0.41 3.59
C ASN A 359 -21.38 -0.28 4.81
N ILE A 360 -21.58 0.95 5.31
CA ILE A 360 -22.50 1.23 6.42
C ILE A 360 -23.93 0.88 6.02
N VAL A 361 -24.37 1.34 4.85
CA VAL A 361 -25.73 1.07 4.34
C VAL A 361 -25.96 -0.43 4.12
N GLU A 362 -24.98 -1.15 3.56
CA GLU A 362 -25.06 -2.61 3.39
C GLU A 362 -25.21 -3.30 4.76
N TYR A 363 -24.48 -2.86 5.79
CA TYR A 363 -24.63 -3.36 7.14
C TYR A 363 -26.02 -3.07 7.72
N LEU A 364 -26.52 -1.83 7.63
CA LEU A 364 -27.83 -1.43 8.15
C LEU A 364 -28.98 -2.16 7.45
N SER A 365 -28.85 -2.43 6.14
CA SER A 365 -29.86 -3.16 5.37
C SER A 365 -30.11 -4.59 5.88
N LYS A 366 -29.11 -5.19 6.55
CA LYS A 366 -29.16 -6.56 7.08
C LYS A 366 -29.67 -6.62 8.51
N GLN A 367 -29.93 -5.48 9.16
CA GLN A 367 -30.41 -5.44 10.54
C GLN A 367 -31.87 -5.86 10.64
N SER A 368 -32.24 -6.41 11.80
CA SER A 368 -33.62 -6.84 12.09
C SER A 368 -34.58 -5.67 12.28
N SER A 369 -34.09 -4.51 12.70
CA SER A 369 -34.89 -3.28 12.87
C SER A 369 -35.37 -2.73 11.52
N GLU A 370 -36.69 -2.49 11.41
CA GLU A 370 -37.30 -1.86 10.24
C GLU A 370 -36.84 -0.40 10.07
N ASP A 371 -36.71 0.35 11.16
CA ASP A 371 -36.26 1.74 11.13
C ASP A 371 -34.85 1.88 10.51
N LEU A 372 -33.95 0.95 10.84
CA LEU A 372 -32.59 0.93 10.28
C LEU A 372 -32.58 0.58 8.79
N ARG A 373 -33.43 -0.35 8.36
CA ARG A 373 -33.58 -0.70 6.94
C ARG A 373 -34.19 0.45 6.14
N THR A 374 -35.20 1.13 6.68
CA THR A 374 -35.78 2.33 6.10
C THR A 374 -34.73 3.43 5.99
N ARG A 375 -33.93 3.65 7.04
CA ARG A 375 -32.81 4.60 7.01
C ARG A 375 -31.78 4.26 5.93
N ALA A 376 -31.45 2.98 5.79
CA ALA A 376 -30.55 2.51 4.73
C ALA A 376 -31.10 2.85 3.34
N LEU A 377 -32.39 2.61 3.09
CA LEU A 377 -33.05 2.97 1.82
C LEU A 377 -33.05 4.48 1.56
N ASP A 378 -33.34 5.30 2.57
CA ASP A 378 -33.31 6.77 2.42
C ASP A 378 -31.93 7.26 1.99
N VAL A 379 -30.86 6.67 2.53
CA VAL A 379 -29.48 7.01 2.16
C VAL A 379 -29.17 6.50 0.75
N MET A 380 -29.60 5.29 0.39
CA MET A 380 -29.47 4.78 -0.98
C MET A 380 -30.19 5.66 -2.00
N GLU A 381 -31.42 6.10 -1.72
CA GLU A 381 -32.22 6.96 -2.59
C GLU A 381 -31.46 8.26 -2.89
N LYS A 382 -31.01 8.96 -1.84
CA LYS A 382 -30.23 10.20 -1.97
C LYS A 382 -28.91 9.98 -2.72
N ALA A 383 -28.21 8.88 -2.44
CA ALA A 383 -26.94 8.60 -3.08
C ALA A 383 -27.10 8.22 -4.56
N LEU A 384 -28.18 7.51 -4.92
CA LEU A 384 -28.53 7.21 -6.30
C LEU A 384 -28.99 8.46 -7.05
N GLU A 385 -29.78 9.34 -6.43
CA GLU A 385 -30.13 10.64 -7.00
C GLU A 385 -28.89 11.51 -7.25
N HIS A 386 -27.98 11.57 -6.28
CA HIS A 386 -26.71 12.29 -6.46
C HIS A 386 -25.87 11.66 -7.58
N ALA A 387 -25.77 10.33 -7.65
CA ALA A 387 -25.08 9.64 -8.73
C ALA A 387 -25.70 9.96 -10.10
N LYS A 388 -27.03 9.98 -10.22
CA LYS A 388 -27.73 10.40 -11.46
C LYS A 388 -27.34 11.82 -11.88
N ILE A 389 -27.27 12.74 -10.93
CA ILE A 389 -26.87 14.14 -11.17
C ILE A 389 -25.40 14.21 -11.61
N MET A 390 -24.50 13.49 -10.95
CA MET A 390 -23.08 13.46 -11.33
C MET A 390 -22.87 12.88 -12.73
N VAL A 391 -23.60 11.82 -13.08
CA VAL A 391 -23.56 11.25 -14.44
C VAL A 391 -24.10 12.23 -15.47
N TRP A 392 -25.15 12.97 -15.14
CA TRP A 392 -25.68 14.01 -16.02
C TRP A 392 -24.68 15.13 -16.28
N TYR A 393 -24.08 15.71 -15.24
CA TYR A 393 -23.05 16.74 -15.41
C TYR A 393 -21.87 16.23 -16.22
N ALA A 394 -21.42 15.01 -15.93
CA ALA A 394 -20.36 14.42 -16.71
C ALA A 394 -20.78 14.21 -18.19
N CYS A 395 -22.06 13.90 -18.47
CA CYS A 395 -22.57 13.79 -19.84
C CYS A 395 -22.60 15.17 -20.51
N GLU A 396 -23.05 16.21 -19.82
CA GLU A 396 -23.03 17.59 -20.30
C GLU A 396 -21.60 18.05 -20.65
N ASP A 397 -20.62 17.70 -19.82
CA ASP A 397 -19.21 18.01 -20.03
C ASP A 397 -18.58 17.20 -21.18
N THR A 398 -19.04 15.95 -21.39
CA THR A 398 -18.44 15.02 -22.36
C THR A 398 -19.07 15.13 -23.75
N PHE A 399 -20.37 15.45 -23.83
CA PHE A 399 -21.15 15.39 -25.07
C PHE A 399 -21.56 16.80 -25.54
N PRO A 400 -20.95 17.32 -26.62
CA PRO A 400 -21.20 18.70 -27.05
C PRO A 400 -22.62 18.95 -27.56
N GLY A 401 -23.34 17.90 -27.99
CA GLY A 401 -24.73 18.00 -28.43
C GLY A 401 -25.74 17.55 -27.37
N HIS A 402 -25.37 17.63 -26.09
CA HIS A 402 -26.21 17.22 -24.97
C HIS A 402 -27.57 17.95 -24.93
N GLU A 403 -27.59 19.26 -25.21
CA GLU A 403 -28.82 20.06 -25.29
C GLU A 403 -29.74 19.53 -26.40
N GLU A 404 -29.22 19.37 -27.64
CA GLU A 404 -30.03 18.88 -28.76
C GLU A 404 -30.49 17.43 -28.60
N GLY A 405 -29.67 16.59 -27.97
CA GLY A 405 -30.06 15.23 -27.59
C GLY A 405 -31.23 15.24 -26.59
N SER A 406 -31.20 16.15 -25.62
CA SER A 406 -32.25 16.30 -24.62
C SER A 406 -33.55 16.84 -25.24
N GLU A 407 -33.47 17.89 -26.07
CA GLU A 407 -34.60 18.42 -26.84
C GLU A 407 -35.25 17.34 -27.72
N TYR A 408 -34.43 16.48 -28.34
CA TYR A 408 -34.93 15.37 -29.14
C TYR A 408 -35.74 14.36 -28.31
N LEU A 409 -35.29 14.02 -27.09
CA LEU A 409 -36.05 13.15 -26.20
C LEU A 409 -37.34 13.83 -25.71
N GLU A 410 -37.29 15.12 -25.39
CA GLU A 410 -38.46 15.94 -25.05
C GLU A 410 -39.51 15.95 -26.17
N GLU A 411 -39.09 15.94 -27.43
CA GLU A 411 -40.01 15.89 -28.57
C GLU A 411 -40.61 14.50 -28.78
N MET A 412 -39.80 13.44 -28.66
CA MET A 412 -40.20 12.07 -29.01
C MET A 412 -41.10 11.42 -27.95
N ILE A 413 -40.96 11.79 -26.67
CA ILE A 413 -41.73 11.17 -25.58
C ILE A 413 -43.23 11.53 -25.63
N PRO A 414 -43.64 12.81 -25.73
CA PRO A 414 -45.06 13.18 -25.84
C PRO A 414 -45.74 12.62 -27.08
N GLN A 415 -44.96 12.34 -28.13
CA GLN A 415 -45.46 11.70 -29.37
C GLN A 415 -45.70 10.19 -29.21
N GLY A 416 -45.37 9.59 -28.06
CA GLY A 416 -45.47 8.15 -27.82
C GLY A 416 -44.47 7.33 -28.65
N ARG A 417 -43.44 7.97 -29.22
CA ARG A 417 -42.39 7.30 -30.03
C ARG A 417 -41.31 6.68 -29.16
N LEU A 418 -41.10 7.24 -27.97
CA LEU A 418 -40.28 6.69 -26.90
C LEU A 418 -41.10 6.70 -25.60
N SER A 419 -41.00 5.64 -24.80
CA SER A 419 -41.72 5.51 -23.53
C SER A 419 -40.79 5.84 -22.36
N LYS A 420 -41.31 6.55 -21.35
CA LYS A 420 -40.67 6.69 -20.03
C LYS A 420 -40.82 5.46 -19.13
N LYS A 421 -41.72 4.52 -19.46
CA LYS A 421 -42.01 3.32 -18.64
C LYS A 421 -41.58 2.05 -19.35
N VAL A 422 -40.99 1.12 -18.59
CA VAL A 422 -40.69 -0.26 -19.01
C VAL A 422 -41.95 -1.15 -19.00
N GLY A 423 -43.07 -0.69 -18.42
CA GLY A 423 -44.26 -1.50 -18.20
C GLY A 423 -45.24 -1.50 -19.38
N GLY A 424 -45.13 -2.49 -20.26
CA GLY A 424 -46.24 -2.94 -21.09
C GLY A 424 -45.82 -3.58 -22.40
N ASP A 425 -45.84 -4.92 -22.47
CA ASP A 425 -45.86 -5.85 -23.63
C ASP A 425 -45.14 -5.50 -24.96
N TRP A 426 -44.29 -4.47 -24.99
CA TRP A 426 -43.47 -4.03 -26.12
C TRP A 426 -42.46 -5.09 -26.56
N LEU A 427 -42.24 -6.09 -25.69
CA LEU A 427 -41.44 -7.29 -25.93
C LEU A 427 -42.04 -8.22 -26.99
N THR A 428 -43.30 -8.04 -27.40
CA THR A 428 -43.96 -8.94 -28.37
C THR A 428 -43.88 -8.49 -29.83
N ASN A 429 -43.48 -7.25 -30.10
CA ASN A 429 -43.46 -6.70 -31.46
C ASN A 429 -42.05 -6.28 -31.93
N ALA A 430 -41.39 -7.16 -32.69
CA ALA A 430 -40.05 -6.91 -33.24
C ALA A 430 -39.92 -5.58 -34.02
N LYS A 431 -40.99 -5.12 -34.67
CA LYS A 431 -41.00 -3.84 -35.41
C LYS A 431 -40.91 -2.62 -34.49
N GLU A 432 -41.51 -2.69 -33.31
CA GLU A 432 -41.42 -1.63 -32.31
C GLU A 432 -40.00 -1.55 -31.72
N TRP A 433 -39.32 -2.70 -31.63
CA TRP A 433 -37.92 -2.76 -31.18
C TRP A 433 -36.95 -2.10 -32.16
N GLU A 434 -37.07 -2.40 -33.46
CA GLU A 434 -36.27 -1.76 -34.51
C GLU A 434 -36.49 -0.24 -34.56
N LEU A 435 -37.74 0.19 -34.37
CA LEU A 435 -38.09 1.60 -34.38
C LEU A 435 -37.54 2.34 -33.16
N ARG A 436 -37.63 1.74 -31.97
CA ARG A 436 -36.99 2.25 -30.76
C ARG A 436 -35.47 2.36 -30.94
N ASP A 437 -34.82 1.31 -31.43
CA ASP A 437 -33.36 1.31 -31.62
C ASP A 437 -32.90 2.41 -32.59
N LYS A 438 -33.70 2.66 -33.62
CA LYS A 438 -33.50 3.77 -34.56
C LYS A 438 -33.60 5.14 -33.87
N TYR A 439 -34.59 5.35 -33.00
CA TYR A 439 -34.74 6.60 -32.26
C TYR A 439 -33.61 6.80 -31.25
N LEU A 440 -33.22 5.76 -30.52
CA LEU A 440 -32.08 5.81 -29.60
C LEU A 440 -30.76 6.09 -30.33
N SER A 441 -30.54 5.47 -31.49
CA SER A 441 -29.35 5.72 -32.32
C SER A 441 -29.30 7.17 -32.82
N ARG A 442 -30.46 7.76 -33.11
CA ARG A 442 -30.57 9.16 -33.50
C ARG A 442 -30.34 10.11 -32.32
N TYR A 443 -30.82 9.77 -31.13
CA TYR A 443 -30.48 10.49 -29.90
C TYR A 443 -28.97 10.50 -29.67
N VAL A 444 -28.30 9.35 -29.72
CA VAL A 444 -26.84 9.25 -29.56
C VAL A 444 -26.12 10.08 -30.63
N TRP A 445 -26.65 10.11 -31.86
CA TRP A 445 -26.10 10.97 -32.90
C TRP A 445 -26.16 12.45 -32.51
N TYR A 446 -27.30 12.94 -32.01
CA TYR A 446 -27.42 14.32 -31.51
C TYR A 446 -26.49 14.59 -30.33
N MET A 447 -26.42 13.70 -29.34
CA MET A 447 -25.49 13.83 -28.20
C MET A 447 -24.03 14.01 -28.66
N CYS A 448 -23.61 13.24 -29.66
CA CYS A 448 -22.24 13.30 -30.17
C CYS A 448 -21.99 14.46 -31.15
N HIS A 449 -23.02 14.99 -31.80
CA HIS A 449 -22.89 15.99 -32.87
C HIS A 449 -23.84 17.14 -32.59
N SER A 450 -23.32 18.22 -31.99
CA SER A 450 -24.09 19.46 -31.89
C SER A 450 -24.48 19.91 -33.30
N SER A 451 -25.73 20.34 -33.44
CA SER A 451 -26.29 20.79 -34.70
C SER A 451 -25.77 22.17 -35.14
N ARG A 452 -25.00 22.84 -34.28
CA ARG A 452 -24.25 24.07 -34.60
C ARG A 452 -23.08 23.74 -35.54
N ARG A 453 -23.39 23.79 -36.84
CA ARG A 453 -22.59 23.52 -38.05
C ARG A 453 -21.25 24.28 -38.23
N ASP A 454 -20.57 24.74 -37.20
CA ASP A 454 -19.29 25.48 -37.36
C ASP A 454 -18.06 24.78 -36.71
N PHE A 455 -18.19 23.51 -36.29
CA PHE A 455 -17.11 22.74 -35.63
C PHE A 455 -16.51 21.62 -36.51
N ASP A 456 -16.54 21.75 -37.84
CA ASP A 456 -15.99 20.75 -38.79
C ASP A 456 -14.45 20.60 -38.76
N ASP A 457 -13.72 21.44 -37.99
CA ASP A 457 -12.25 21.45 -37.97
C ASP A 457 -11.60 20.96 -36.65
N TYR A 458 -12.39 20.50 -35.68
CA TYR A 458 -11.84 19.75 -34.54
C TYR A 458 -11.85 18.27 -34.88
N GLU A 459 -10.72 17.76 -35.40
CA GLU A 459 -10.49 16.32 -35.40
C GLU A 459 -10.75 15.79 -33.97
N GLU A 460 -11.68 14.84 -33.88
CA GLU A 460 -12.22 14.21 -32.67
C GLU A 460 -11.14 13.51 -31.82
N ASP A 461 -10.24 14.26 -31.20
CA ASP A 461 -9.38 13.75 -30.13
C ASP A 461 -9.81 14.37 -28.80
N PRO A 462 -10.56 13.63 -27.95
CA PRO A 462 -10.91 14.06 -26.60
C PRO A 462 -9.69 14.34 -25.71
N MET A 463 -8.51 13.88 -26.12
CA MET A 463 -7.23 14.07 -25.44
C MET A 463 -6.36 15.17 -26.07
N LEU A 464 -6.86 15.95 -27.04
CA LEU A 464 -6.15 17.09 -27.61
C LEU A 464 -5.67 18.04 -26.50
N GLY A 465 -4.34 18.16 -26.37
CA GLY A 465 -3.67 19.00 -25.38
C GLY A 465 -3.17 18.30 -24.11
N VAL A 466 -3.26 16.97 -24.02
CA VAL A 466 -2.61 16.17 -22.97
C VAL A 466 -1.58 15.26 -23.62
N ASP A 467 -0.29 15.46 -23.34
CA ASP A 467 0.75 14.59 -23.86
C ASP A 467 0.65 13.23 -23.14
N GLU A 468 0.68 12.12 -23.87
CA GLU A 468 0.73 10.77 -23.28
C GLU A 468 1.96 10.56 -22.37
N ASN A 469 2.97 11.42 -22.51
CA ASN A 469 4.16 11.45 -21.68
C ASN A 469 4.03 12.37 -20.46
N ASP A 470 2.93 13.11 -20.31
CA ASP A 470 2.69 13.93 -19.12
C ASP A 470 2.48 13.02 -17.89
N SER A 471 3.08 13.40 -16.76
CA SER A 471 3.05 12.60 -15.54
C SER A 471 1.63 12.41 -14.97
N ASP A 472 0.70 13.28 -15.35
CA ASP A 472 -0.71 13.27 -14.97
C ASP A 472 -1.63 12.79 -16.10
N TYR A 473 -1.09 12.26 -17.21
CA TYR A 473 -1.89 11.79 -18.35
C TYR A 473 -2.99 10.81 -17.94
N GLU A 474 -2.68 9.81 -17.09
CA GLU A 474 -3.69 8.84 -16.62
C GLU A 474 -4.73 9.49 -15.68
N GLU A 475 -4.35 10.50 -14.88
CA GLU A 475 -5.29 11.25 -14.05
C GLU A 475 -6.22 12.12 -14.91
N GLN A 476 -5.66 12.84 -15.89
CA GLN A 476 -6.44 13.63 -16.84
C GLN A 476 -7.32 12.75 -17.73
N LYS A 477 -6.85 11.56 -18.11
CA LYS A 477 -7.61 10.56 -18.86
C LYS A 477 -8.76 9.98 -18.02
N GLU A 478 -8.53 9.64 -16.75
CA GLU A 478 -9.62 9.21 -15.86
C GLU A 478 -10.63 10.34 -15.63
N HIS A 479 -10.17 11.59 -15.50
CA HIS A 479 -11.01 12.77 -15.37
C HIS A 479 -11.85 13.05 -16.63
N ARG A 480 -11.27 12.84 -17.82
CA ARG A 480 -11.93 13.03 -19.13
C ARG A 480 -12.69 11.79 -19.63
N GLN A 481 -12.53 10.64 -18.97
CA GLN A 481 -13.27 9.40 -19.22
C GLN A 481 -14.01 8.96 -17.96
N PRO A 482 -14.93 9.79 -17.43
CA PRO A 482 -15.64 9.46 -16.22
C PRO A 482 -16.38 8.12 -16.41
N ASP A 483 -16.17 7.19 -15.49
CA ASP A 483 -16.94 5.95 -15.45
C ASP A 483 -18.36 6.27 -14.96
N PHE A 484 -19.18 6.74 -15.90
CA PHE A 484 -20.59 7.10 -15.71
C PHE A 484 -21.39 5.99 -15.05
N GLU A 485 -20.97 4.73 -15.26
CA GLU A 485 -21.73 3.59 -14.78
C GLU A 485 -21.30 3.18 -13.37
N LYS A 486 -20.02 3.35 -13.00
CA LYS A 486 -19.48 2.85 -11.72
C LYS A 486 -20.26 3.30 -10.51
N ALA A 487 -20.50 4.61 -10.36
CA ALA A 487 -21.19 5.14 -9.19
C ALA A 487 -22.60 4.56 -9.04
N ILE A 488 -23.34 4.44 -10.15
CA ILE A 488 -24.70 3.87 -10.16
C ILE A 488 -24.66 2.35 -9.95
N LYS A 489 -23.79 1.64 -10.66
CA LYS A 489 -23.61 0.18 -10.54
C LYS A 489 -23.29 -0.22 -9.12
N GLU A 490 -22.37 0.49 -8.45
CA GLU A 490 -22.01 0.21 -7.06
C GLU A 490 -23.22 0.30 -6.13
N TRP A 491 -24.08 1.30 -6.28
CA TRP A 491 -25.32 1.43 -5.49
C TRP A 491 -26.40 0.42 -5.87
N VAL A 492 -26.57 0.14 -7.17
CA VAL A 492 -27.49 -0.90 -7.66
C VAL A 492 -27.10 -2.27 -7.11
N LEU A 493 -25.81 -2.59 -7.00
CA LEU A 493 -25.34 -3.83 -6.37
C LEU A 493 -25.72 -3.92 -4.88
N VAL A 494 -25.67 -2.80 -4.14
CA VAL A 494 -26.15 -2.78 -2.75
C VAL A 494 -27.67 -2.97 -2.70
N LEU A 495 -28.43 -2.30 -3.58
CA LEU A 495 -29.88 -2.43 -3.68
C LEU A 495 -30.31 -3.87 -4.06
N GLN A 496 -29.56 -4.52 -4.95
CA GLN A 496 -29.75 -5.93 -5.33
C GLN A 496 -29.43 -6.92 -4.20
N LYS A 497 -28.70 -6.51 -3.17
CA LYS A 497 -28.46 -7.33 -1.96
C LYS A 497 -29.45 -7.00 -0.84
N PHE A 498 -30.31 -6.00 -1.02
CA PHE A 498 -31.27 -5.59 0.00
C PHE A 498 -32.25 -6.74 0.32
N PRO A 499 -32.48 -7.06 1.62
CA PRO A 499 -33.31 -8.21 1.98
C PRO A 499 -34.77 -8.10 1.54
N ASP A 500 -35.35 -6.89 1.63
CA ASP A 500 -36.72 -6.64 1.17
C ASP A 500 -36.74 -6.26 -0.31
N ARG A 501 -37.02 -7.27 -1.16
CA ARG A 501 -37.09 -7.10 -2.61
C ARG A 501 -38.20 -6.16 -3.05
N VAL A 502 -39.29 -6.08 -2.31
CA VAL A 502 -40.44 -5.23 -2.66
C VAL A 502 -40.08 -3.77 -2.43
N GLN A 503 -39.50 -3.44 -1.28
CA GLN A 503 -39.02 -2.09 -0.99
C GLN A 503 -37.89 -1.65 -1.94
N ALA A 504 -36.95 -2.55 -2.23
CA ALA A 504 -35.86 -2.26 -3.17
C ALA A 504 -36.38 -2.00 -4.60
N SER A 505 -37.35 -2.79 -5.08
CA SER A 505 -38.01 -2.55 -6.37
C SER A 505 -38.77 -1.23 -6.36
N ALA A 506 -39.52 -0.95 -5.29
CA ALA A 506 -40.27 0.29 -5.17
C ALA A 506 -39.35 1.52 -5.17
N LEU A 507 -38.19 1.44 -4.51
CA LEU A 507 -37.16 2.50 -4.58
C LEU A 507 -36.63 2.67 -6.01
N TRP A 508 -36.31 1.58 -6.69
CA TRP A 508 -35.84 1.62 -8.08
C TRP A 508 -36.88 2.23 -9.02
N ASP A 509 -38.15 1.87 -8.85
CA ASP A 509 -39.25 2.42 -9.63
C ASP A 509 -39.43 3.93 -9.35
N ARG A 510 -39.35 4.35 -8.08
CA ARG A 510 -39.34 5.78 -7.73
C ARG A 510 -38.17 6.52 -8.36
N LEU A 511 -36.96 5.95 -8.38
CA LEU A 511 -35.80 6.58 -8.99
C LEU A 511 -35.90 6.71 -10.51
N LYS A 512 -36.61 5.80 -11.17
CA LYS A 512 -36.96 5.91 -12.60
C LYS A 512 -38.04 6.95 -12.85
N GLU A 513 -39.02 7.03 -11.95
CA GLU A 513 -40.14 7.97 -12.05
C GLU A 513 -39.79 9.36 -11.48
N SER A 514 -38.66 9.52 -10.77
CA SER A 514 -38.30 10.80 -10.15
C SER A 514 -38.07 11.85 -11.24
N ASN A 515 -38.87 12.90 -11.11
CA ASN A 515 -39.21 13.95 -12.08
C ASN A 515 -38.05 14.85 -12.51
N SER A 516 -36.79 14.42 -12.43
CA SER A 516 -35.73 15.22 -13.04
C SER A 516 -35.89 15.13 -14.55
N ASP A 517 -35.75 16.26 -15.26
CA ASP A 517 -35.68 16.40 -16.73
C ASP A 517 -34.50 15.62 -17.37
N ASN A 518 -33.94 14.68 -16.62
CA ASN A 518 -32.84 13.82 -16.93
C ASN A 518 -33.36 12.57 -17.64
N PHE A 519 -33.61 12.72 -18.94
CA PHE A 519 -34.12 11.65 -19.81
C PHE A 519 -33.18 10.45 -19.93
N LEU A 520 -31.90 10.60 -19.53
CA LEU A 520 -30.88 9.55 -19.54
C LEU A 520 -31.32 8.30 -18.77
N PHE A 521 -32.02 8.49 -17.65
CA PHE A 521 -32.48 7.40 -16.77
C PHE A 521 -33.98 7.13 -16.87
N ALA A 522 -34.74 8.07 -17.43
CA ALA A 522 -36.19 7.95 -17.56
C ALA A 522 -36.60 7.18 -18.82
N VAL A 523 -35.76 7.13 -19.87
CA VAL A 523 -36.06 6.43 -21.12
C VAL A 523 -35.23 5.16 -21.21
N ASP A 524 -35.92 4.02 -21.28
CA ASP A 524 -35.28 2.71 -21.36
C ASP A 524 -34.35 2.62 -22.59
N GLY A 525 -33.11 2.18 -22.40
CA GLY A 525 -32.12 1.98 -23.47
C GLY A 525 -31.27 3.21 -23.81
N VAL A 526 -31.59 4.40 -23.28
CA VAL A 526 -30.82 5.62 -23.55
C VAL A 526 -29.42 5.53 -22.94
N ALA A 527 -29.32 5.21 -21.65
CA ALA A 527 -28.05 5.05 -20.95
C ALA A 527 -27.19 3.95 -21.60
N GLU A 528 -27.77 2.78 -21.92
CA GLU A 528 -27.05 1.66 -22.55
C GLU A 528 -26.51 2.03 -23.93
N LYS A 529 -27.31 2.76 -24.73
CA LYS A 529 -26.88 3.20 -26.06
C LYS A 529 -25.79 4.26 -25.99
N LEU A 530 -25.88 5.21 -25.06
CA LEU A 530 -24.84 6.22 -24.86
C LEU A 530 -23.53 5.56 -24.40
N ALA A 531 -23.58 4.67 -23.41
CA ALA A 531 -22.42 3.92 -22.92
C ALA A 531 -21.75 3.08 -24.03
N SER A 532 -22.55 2.41 -24.88
CA SER A 532 -22.02 1.65 -26.02
C SER A 532 -21.24 2.52 -27.01
N ARG A 533 -21.62 3.80 -27.13
CA ARG A 533 -20.94 4.77 -28.00
C ARG A 533 -19.68 5.34 -27.36
N CYS A 534 -19.66 5.58 -26.05
CA CYS A 534 -18.44 5.90 -25.31
C CYS A 534 -17.37 4.84 -25.57
N ILE A 535 -17.69 3.56 -25.39
CA ILE A 535 -16.76 2.44 -25.64
C ILE A 535 -16.23 2.44 -27.07
N PHE A 536 -17.08 2.76 -28.06
CA PHE A 536 -16.67 2.85 -29.46
C PHE A 536 -15.72 4.02 -29.72
N LEU A 537 -16.03 5.21 -29.19
CA LEU A 537 -15.15 6.39 -29.29
C LEU A 537 -13.80 6.11 -28.62
N LEU A 538 -13.82 5.49 -27.44
CA LEU A 538 -12.62 5.09 -26.69
C LEU A 538 -11.73 4.09 -27.44
N ARG A 539 -12.32 3.10 -28.13
CA ARG A 539 -11.54 2.16 -28.98
C ARG A 539 -10.91 2.85 -30.18
N LYS A 540 -11.62 3.80 -30.78
CA LYS A 540 -11.12 4.55 -31.94
C LYS A 540 -9.92 5.45 -31.58
N ILE A 541 -9.82 5.85 -30.33
CA ILE A 541 -8.71 6.63 -29.76
C ILE A 541 -7.52 5.73 -29.42
N GLY A 542 -7.75 4.55 -28.83
CA GLY A 542 -6.67 3.61 -28.51
C GLY A 542 -6.03 2.89 -29.71
N ASP A 543 -6.68 2.92 -30.88
CA ASP A 543 -6.17 2.35 -32.14
C ASP A 543 -5.42 3.38 -33.03
N ARG A 544 -5.35 4.65 -32.61
CA ARG A 544 -4.54 5.71 -33.22
C ARG A 544 -3.26 5.91 -32.43
#